data_AF-A0A954M7U0-F1
#
_entry.id   AF-A0A954M7U0-F1
#
_cell.length_a   1.000
_cell.length_b   1.000
_cell.length_c   1.000
_cell.angle_alpha   90.00
_cell.angle_beta   90.00
_cell.angle_gamma   90.00
#
_symmetry.space_group_name_H-M   'P 1'
#
loop_
_entity.id
_entity.type
_entity.pdbx_description
1 polymer ?
#
loop_
_entity_poly.entity_id
_entity_poly.type
_entity_poly.pdbx_seq_one_letter_code
_entity_poly.pdbx_strand_id
1 'polypeptide(L)'
;GGTMRLGAQPCTLEAGSLAQECYQAELVSERHRHRYEFNPAYRERLIAAGMRPTGTNPNNTLVEVVEVADHPWFLAVQYHPEFKSKPLAPHPLFKGFVGAAIRKHRGES
;
A
#
# COMPACT_ATOMS: atom_id res chain seq x y z
N GLY A 1 -12.48 14.28 -17.41
CA GLY A 1 -12.53 14.11 -15.94
C GLY A 1 -12.32 12.64 -15.65
N GLY A 2 -11.48 12.28 -14.67
CA GLY A 2 -11.01 10.91 -14.46
C GLY A 2 -12.12 9.86 -14.34
N THR A 3 -11.81 8.62 -14.71
CA THR A 3 -12.71 7.47 -14.58
C THR A 3 -12.86 7.11 -13.10
N MET A 4 -14.10 6.90 -12.62
CA MET A 4 -14.33 6.42 -11.26
C MET A 4 -13.84 4.97 -11.15
N ARG A 5 -12.92 4.69 -10.22
CA ARG A 5 -12.55 3.34 -9.82
C ARG A 5 -13.39 2.92 -8.62
N LEU A 6 -14.20 1.88 -8.81
CA LEU A 6 -15.14 1.39 -7.83
C LEU A 6 -15.06 -0.13 -7.74
N GLY A 7 -14.96 -0.66 -6.52
CA GLY A 7 -14.98 -2.10 -6.27
C GLY A 7 -13.58 -2.73 -6.23
N ALA A 8 -13.54 -4.05 -6.25
CA ALA A 8 -12.31 -4.81 -6.06
C ALA A 8 -11.46 -4.83 -7.35
N GLN A 9 -10.18 -4.47 -7.25
CA GLN A 9 -9.23 -4.45 -8.36
C GLN A 9 -7.87 -5.03 -7.94
N PRO A 10 -7.12 -5.65 -8.87
CA PRO A 10 -5.85 -6.28 -8.55
C PRO A 10 -4.73 -5.25 -8.30
N CYS A 11 -3.85 -5.57 -7.37
CA CYS A 11 -2.62 -4.84 -7.07
C CYS A 11 -1.46 -5.85 -6.93
N THR A 12 -0.44 -5.68 -7.77
CA THR A 12 0.83 -6.41 -7.70
C THR A 12 1.75 -5.71 -6.71
N LEU A 13 2.30 -6.44 -5.76
CA LEU A 13 3.19 -5.96 -4.71
C LEU A 13 4.65 -6.33 -5.02
N GLU A 14 5.57 -5.42 -4.77
CA GLU A 14 7.00 -5.62 -4.93
C GLU A 14 7.52 -6.62 -3.88
N ALA A 15 8.33 -7.58 -4.29
CA ALA A 15 8.95 -8.54 -3.39
C ALA A 15 9.84 -7.83 -2.35
N GLY A 16 9.70 -8.19 -1.07
CA GLY A 16 10.43 -7.55 0.03
C GLY A 16 9.93 -6.15 0.40
N SER A 17 8.77 -5.73 -0.12
CA SER A 17 8.08 -4.53 0.38
C SER A 17 7.36 -4.80 1.69
N LEU A 18 7.15 -3.76 2.51
CA LEU A 18 6.34 -3.88 3.74
C LEU A 18 4.94 -4.39 3.42
N ALA A 19 4.37 -3.97 2.29
CA ALA A 19 3.08 -4.44 1.83
C ALA A 19 3.08 -5.96 1.57
N GLN A 20 4.05 -6.44 0.78
CA GLN A 20 4.18 -7.87 0.47
C GLN A 20 4.42 -8.71 1.72
N GLU A 21 5.24 -8.21 2.66
CA GLU A 21 5.45 -8.86 3.96
C GLU A 21 4.18 -8.90 4.82
N CYS A 22 3.38 -7.83 4.82
CA CYS A 22 2.11 -7.83 5.55
C CYS A 22 1.13 -8.84 4.94
N TYR A 23 0.95 -8.81 3.62
CA TYR A 23 -0.01 -9.65 2.92
C TYR A 23 0.44 -11.10 2.75
N GLN A 24 1.74 -11.38 2.78
CA GLN A 24 2.34 -12.68 2.44
C GLN A 24 1.92 -13.15 1.04
N ALA A 25 1.79 -12.22 0.10
CA ALA A 25 1.33 -12.46 -1.27
C ALA A 25 1.87 -11.39 -2.22
N GLU A 26 2.13 -11.77 -3.48
CA GLU A 26 2.58 -10.84 -4.53
C GLU A 26 1.43 -10.18 -5.30
N LEU A 27 0.24 -10.80 -5.30
CA LEU A 27 -0.94 -10.27 -5.98
C LEU A 27 -2.12 -10.25 -5.00
N VAL A 28 -2.69 -9.07 -4.78
CA VAL A 28 -3.84 -8.86 -3.91
C VAL A 28 -5.00 -8.21 -4.67
N SER A 29 -6.20 -8.24 -4.11
CA SER A 29 -7.39 -7.62 -4.70
C SER A 29 -8.08 -6.75 -3.65
N GLU A 30 -8.17 -5.45 -3.89
CA GLU A 30 -8.58 -4.45 -2.91
C GLU A 30 -9.67 -3.51 -3.42
N ARG A 31 -10.46 -2.94 -2.51
CA ARG A 31 -11.62 -2.12 -2.86
C ARG A 31 -11.25 -0.66 -3.06
N HIS A 32 -11.52 -0.13 -4.25
CA HIS A 32 -11.32 1.27 -4.60
C HIS A 32 -12.62 2.06 -4.57
N ARG A 33 -12.50 3.35 -4.26
CA ARG A 33 -13.58 4.35 -4.40
C ARG A 33 -12.99 5.74 -4.58
N HIS A 34 -12.26 5.94 -5.67
CA HIS A 34 -11.65 7.24 -6.01
C HIS A 34 -11.66 7.49 -7.53
N ARG A 35 -11.35 8.73 -7.91
CA ARG A 35 -11.32 9.18 -9.32
C ARG A 35 -9.96 9.74 -9.74
N TYR A 36 -9.21 10.26 -8.77
CA TYR A 36 -7.88 10.80 -9.02
C TYR A 36 -6.85 9.70 -8.90
N GLU A 37 -5.92 9.70 -9.84
CA GLU A 37 -4.80 8.77 -9.90
C GLU A 37 -3.48 9.50 -9.71
N PHE A 38 -2.46 8.75 -9.32
CA PHE A 38 -1.09 9.22 -9.32
C PHE A 38 -0.70 9.75 -10.71
N ASN A 39 -0.09 10.94 -10.77
CA ASN A 39 0.38 11.51 -12.03
C ASN A 39 1.77 10.95 -12.40
N PRO A 40 1.91 10.16 -13.48
CA PRO A 40 3.18 9.54 -13.85
C PRO A 40 4.30 10.55 -14.12
N ALA A 41 3.97 11.79 -14.51
CA ALA A 41 4.96 12.85 -14.74
C ALA A 41 5.77 13.22 -13.48
N TYR A 42 5.28 12.86 -12.29
CA TYR A 42 5.97 13.10 -11.01
C TYR A 42 6.67 11.86 -10.45
N ARG A 43 6.57 10.69 -11.11
CA ARG A 43 7.08 9.41 -10.59
C ARG A 43 8.56 9.49 -10.22
N GLU A 44 9.40 9.83 -11.19
CA GLU A 44 10.85 9.88 -11.01
C GLU A 44 11.28 10.92 -9.97
N ARG A 45 10.59 12.07 -9.92
CA ARG A 45 10.87 13.12 -8.93
C ARG A 45 10.57 12.67 -7.50
N LEU A 46 9.48 11.93 -7.31
CA LEU A 46 9.10 11.42 -6.00
C LEU A 46 9.97 10.23 -5.59
N ILE A 47 10.37 9.36 -6.54
CA ILE A 47 11.34 8.30 -6.30
C ILE A 47 12.68 8.88 -5.85
N ALA A 48 13.19 9.89 -6.56
CA ALA A 48 14.41 10.59 -6.19
C ALA A 48 14.34 11.27 -4.80
N ALA A 49 13.13 11.57 -4.31
CA ALA A 49 12.88 12.11 -2.99
C ALA A 49 12.64 11.04 -1.89
N GLY A 50 12.78 9.76 -2.22
CA GLY A 50 12.70 8.64 -1.26
C GLY A 50 11.37 7.88 -1.24
N MET A 51 10.40 8.23 -2.09
CA MET A 51 9.15 7.46 -2.24
C MET A 51 9.39 6.20 -3.05
N ARG A 52 8.89 5.05 -2.58
CA ARG A 52 8.95 3.78 -3.31
C ARG A 52 7.54 3.34 -3.71
N PRO A 53 7.19 3.27 -5.01
CA PRO A 53 5.93 2.72 -5.47
C PRO A 53 5.97 1.18 -5.40
N THR A 54 5.69 0.62 -4.24
CA THR A 54 5.82 -0.82 -3.95
C THR A 54 4.57 -1.63 -4.32
N GLY A 55 3.50 -0.98 -4.75
CA GLY A 55 2.30 -1.65 -5.24
C GLY A 55 1.70 -0.93 -6.43
N THR A 56 1.39 -1.69 -7.49
CA THR A 56 0.85 -1.14 -8.73
C THR A 56 -0.24 -2.03 -9.30
N ASN A 57 -1.05 -1.54 -10.23
CA ASN A 57 -1.90 -2.43 -11.01
C ASN A 57 -1.04 -3.42 -11.83
N PRO A 58 -1.58 -4.55 -12.33
CA PRO A 58 -0.78 -5.58 -13.02
C PRO A 58 0.01 -5.09 -14.23
N ASN A 59 -0.41 -3.98 -14.86
CA ASN A 59 0.26 -3.37 -16.00
C ASN A 59 1.29 -2.30 -15.60
N ASN A 60 1.52 -2.08 -14.30
CA ASN A 60 2.45 -1.08 -13.75
C ASN A 60 2.18 0.37 -14.22
N THR A 61 0.93 0.70 -14.54
CA THR A 61 0.52 2.04 -14.99
C THR A 61 -0.07 2.89 -13.87
N LEU A 62 -0.64 2.27 -12.84
CA LEU A 62 -1.25 2.94 -11.69
C LEU A 62 -0.49 2.55 -10.43
N VAL A 63 -0.18 3.56 -9.60
CA VAL A 63 0.44 3.36 -8.29
C VAL A 63 -0.69 3.19 -7.27
N GLU A 64 -0.69 2.05 -6.59
CA GLU A 64 -1.72 1.65 -5.61
C GLU A 64 -1.19 1.71 -4.17
N VAL A 65 0.11 1.46 -4.00
CA VAL A 65 0.81 1.47 -2.70
C VAL A 65 2.13 2.22 -2.84
N VAL A 66 2.43 3.04 -1.83
CA VAL A 66 3.73 3.70 -1.68
C VAL A 66 4.31 3.51 -0.29
N GLU A 67 5.62 3.40 -0.22
CA GLU A 67 6.42 3.26 1.01
C GLU A 67 7.55 4.29 1.03
N VAL A 68 8.19 4.48 2.18
CA VAL A 68 9.39 5.33 2.34
C VAL A 68 10.41 4.55 3.14
N ALA A 69 11.59 4.30 2.55
CA ALA A 69 12.61 3.43 3.14
C ALA A 69 13.21 3.98 4.44
N ASP A 70 13.32 5.31 4.56
CA ASP A 70 13.94 5.97 5.71
C ASP A 70 12.99 6.18 6.90
N HIS A 71 11.82 5.53 6.89
CA HIS A 71 10.86 5.57 8.00
C HIS A 71 10.62 4.16 8.55
N PRO A 72 10.62 3.96 9.89
CA PRO A 72 10.55 2.63 10.49
C PRO A 72 9.30 1.84 10.13
N TRP A 73 8.21 2.54 9.80
CA TRP A 73 7.01 1.94 9.20
C TRP A 73 6.22 3.00 8.45
N PHE A 74 6.37 3.10 7.13
CA PHE A 74 5.56 3.99 6.29
C PHE A 74 5.02 3.23 5.10
N LEU A 75 3.69 3.12 5.04
CA LEU A 75 2.96 2.47 3.97
C LEU A 75 1.64 3.23 3.78
N ALA A 76 1.38 3.68 2.56
CA ALA A 76 0.15 4.35 2.18
C ALA A 76 -0.48 3.65 0.97
N VAL A 77 -1.81 3.52 0.98
CA VAL A 77 -2.58 2.81 -0.04
C VAL A 77 -3.67 3.72 -0.61
N GLN A 78 -4.02 3.50 -1.88
CA GLN A 78 -5.11 4.22 -2.55
C GLN A 78 -6.48 3.55 -2.33
N TYR A 79 -6.49 2.24 -2.07
CA TYR A 79 -7.67 1.44 -1.77
C TYR A 79 -8.09 1.53 -0.29
N HIS A 80 -9.20 0.86 0.04
CA HIS A 80 -9.84 0.87 1.35
C HIS A 80 -9.72 -0.50 2.07
N PRO A 81 -8.58 -0.80 2.72
CA PRO A 81 -8.38 -2.06 3.44
C PRO A 81 -9.39 -2.26 4.60
N GLU A 82 -9.92 -1.17 5.14
CA GLU A 82 -10.95 -1.16 6.20
C GLU A 82 -12.21 -1.93 5.82
N PHE A 83 -12.60 -1.94 4.53
CA PHE A 83 -13.79 -2.67 4.08
C PHE A 83 -13.62 -4.19 4.03
N LYS A 84 -12.38 -4.68 4.11
CA LYS A 84 -12.07 -6.13 4.13
C LYS A 84 -11.61 -6.63 5.49
N SER A 85 -11.39 -5.74 6.46
CA SER A 85 -11.06 -6.11 7.83
C SER A 85 -12.27 -6.68 8.56
N LYS A 86 -12.08 -7.76 9.34
CA LYS A 86 -13.12 -8.38 10.18
C LYS A 86 -12.59 -8.58 11.61
N PRO A 87 -13.44 -8.62 12.65
CA PRO A 87 -12.99 -8.82 14.03
C PRO A 87 -12.12 -10.07 14.24
N LEU A 88 -12.48 -11.20 13.62
CA LEU A 88 -11.75 -12.48 13.72
C LEU A 88 -10.71 -12.68 12.60
N ALA A 89 -10.65 -11.76 11.64
CA ALA A 89 -9.72 -11.79 10.52
C ALA A 89 -9.31 -10.34 10.19
N PRO A 90 -8.50 -9.71 11.05
CA PRO A 90 -8.08 -8.34 10.85
C PRO A 90 -7.27 -8.23 9.56
N HIS A 91 -7.46 -7.13 8.83
CA HIS A 91 -6.75 -6.92 7.59
C HIS A 91 -5.23 -6.89 7.83
N PRO A 92 -4.40 -7.52 6.96
CA PRO A 92 -2.97 -7.67 7.22
C PRO A 92 -2.23 -6.34 7.41
N LEU A 93 -2.56 -5.30 6.63
CA LEU A 93 -1.95 -3.97 6.79
C LEU A 93 -2.20 -3.36 8.18
N PHE A 94 -3.40 -3.51 8.76
CA PHE A 94 -3.67 -3.00 10.11
C PHE A 94 -2.93 -3.81 11.17
N LYS A 95 -2.87 -5.14 11.02
CA LYS A 95 -2.08 -5.99 11.90
C LYS A 95 -0.60 -5.60 11.86
N GLY A 96 -0.05 -5.35 10.67
CA GLY A 96 1.31 -4.87 10.46
C GLY A 96 1.56 -3.51 11.13
N PHE A 97 0.66 -2.53 10.90
CA PHE A 97 0.75 -1.20 11.49
C PHE A 97 0.76 -1.23 13.02
N VAL A 98 -0.20 -1.91 13.63
CA VAL A 98 -0.30 -2.02 15.10
C VAL A 98 0.92 -2.76 15.66
N GLY A 99 1.38 -3.81 14.99
CA GLY A 99 2.61 -4.52 15.37
C GLY A 99 3.84 -3.61 15.38
N ALA A 100 3.99 -2.77 14.35
CA ALA A 100 5.07 -1.78 14.27
C ALA A 100 4.95 -0.71 15.37
N ALA A 101 3.74 -0.24 15.67
CA ALA A 101 3.50 0.69 16.76
C ALA A 101 3.89 0.11 18.13
N ILE A 102 3.59 -1.18 18.38
CA ILE A 102 3.98 -1.88 19.61
C ILE A 102 5.51 -1.99 19.72
N ARG A 103 6.21 -2.40 18.66
CA ARG A 103 7.68 -2.48 18.64
C ARG A 103 8.34 -1.13 18.93
N LYS A 104 7.85 -0.07 18.26
CA LYS A 104 8.31 1.31 18.49
C LYS A 104 8.09 1.74 19.95
N HIS A 105 6.94 1.42 20.53
CA HIS A 105 6.66 1.74 21.94
C HIS A 105 7.60 1.00 22.91
N ARG A 106 8.07 -0.20 22.54
CA ARG A 106 9.02 -1.00 23.32
C ARG A 106 10.49 -0.62 23.11
N GLY A 107 10.80 0.28 22.18
CA GLY A 107 12.19 0.64 21.84
C GLY A 107 12.90 -0.39 20.96
N GLU A 108 12.16 -1.31 20.35
CA GLU A 108 12.66 -2.29 19.38
C GLU A 108 12.60 -1.63 17.99
N SER A 109 13.60 -0.83 17.65
CA SER A 109 13.75 -0.19 16.32
C SER A 109 14.97 -0.71 15.60
#